data_AF-A0A1S1PLV1-F1
#
_entry.id   AF-A0A1S1PLV1-F1
#
_cell.length_a   1.000
_cell.length_b   1.000
_cell.length_c   1.000
_cell.angle_alpha   90.00
_cell.angle_beta   90.00
_cell.angle_gamma   90.00
#
_symmetry.space_group_name_H-M   'P 1'
#
loop_
_entity.id
_entity.type
_entity.pdbx_description
1 polymer ?
#
loop_
_entity_poly.entity_id
_entity_poly.type
_entity_poly.pdbx_seq_one_letter_code
_entity_poly.pdbx_strand_id
1 'polypeptide(L)' 'MADIGTPELLIIAVVVLVLFGSKRLPDAARSLGRSLRIFKSEIRALDTDAPAAPQGPAPVAAEVPMPLSVTSAQ' A
#
# COMPACT_ATOMS: atom_id res chain seq x y z
N MET A 1 26.66 -22.61 12.95
CA MET A 1 25.90 -21.90 13.99
C MET A 1 24.79 -21.18 13.26
N ALA A 2 23.54 -21.49 13.61
CA ALA A 2 22.28 -21.11 12.96
C ALA A 2 22.37 -20.07 11.81
N ASP A 3 22.61 -20.55 10.59
CA ASP A 3 22.34 -19.82 9.35
C ASP A 3 20.81 -19.74 9.15
N ILE A 4 20.11 -19.05 10.06
CA ILE A 4 18.74 -18.58 9.85
C ILE A 4 18.83 -17.46 8.81
N GLY A 5 19.13 -17.88 7.59
CA GLY A 5 19.29 -17.01 6.45
C GLY A 5 17.96 -16.82 5.76
N THR A 6 17.98 -15.89 4.81
CA THR A 6 16.98 -15.67 3.77
C THR A 6 16.21 -16.93 3.29
N PRO A 7 16.83 -18.13 3.11
CA PRO A 7 16.08 -19.35 2.76
C PRO A 7 14.99 -19.77 3.75
N GLU A 8 15.19 -19.64 5.05
CA GLU A 8 14.19 -20.06 6.05
C GLU A 8 12.95 -19.14 6.02
N LEU A 9 13.20 -17.84 5.89
CA LEU A 9 12.13 -16.85 5.71
C LEU A 9 11.35 -17.08 4.42
N LEU A 10 12.04 -17.47 3.33
CA LEU A 10 11.38 -17.83 2.07
C LEU A 10 10.49 -19.06 2.23
N ILE A 11 10.93 -20.08 2.95
CA ILE A 11 10.12 -21.27 3.24
C ILE A 11 8.87 -20.88 4.04
N ILE A 12 9.00 -20.07 5.09
CA ILE A 12 7.86 -19.59 5.87
C ILE A 12 6.91 -18.78 4.99
N ALA A 13 7.43 -17.88 4.16
CA ALA A 13 6.63 -17.09 3.25
C ALA A 13 5.83 -17.96 2.27
N VAL A 14 6.44 -19.04 1.74
CA VAL A 14 5.76 -20.02 0.88
C VAL A 14 4.66 -20.75 1.64
N VAL A 15 4.91 -21.20 2.87
CA VAL A 15 3.89 -21.87 3.70
C VAL A 15 2.71 -20.93 3.96
N VAL A 16 2.97 -19.69 4.34
CA VAL A 16 1.92 -18.68 4.54
C VAL A 16 1.17 -18.41 3.22
N LEU A 17 1.87 -18.34 2.08
CA LEU A 17 1.25 -18.17 0.77
C LEU A 17 0.32 -19.33 0.40
N VAL A 18 0.66 -20.56 0.77
CA VAL A 18 -0.17 -21.75 0.53
C VAL A 18 -1.40 -21.75 1.45
N LEU A 19 -1.24 -21.42 2.73
CA LEU A 19 -2.33 -21.40 3.70
C LEU A 19 -3.33 -20.25 3.47
N PHE A 20 -2.82 -19.05 3.19
CA PHE A 20 -3.64 -17.84 3.02
C PHE A 20 -3.99 -17.57 1.54
N GLY A 21 -3.19 -18.07 0.60
CA GLY A 21 -3.35 -17.86 -0.83
C GLY A 21 -2.59 -16.63 -1.37
N SER A 22 -2.24 -16.68 -2.65
CA SER A 22 -1.44 -15.67 -3.35
C SER A 22 -2.05 -14.27 -3.38
N LYS A 23 -3.36 -14.17 -3.21
CA LYS A 23 -4.10 -12.90 -3.25
C LYS A 23 -4.35 -12.29 -1.88
N ARG A 24 -4.40 -13.08 -0.80
CA ARG A 24 -4.76 -12.60 0.55
C ARG A 24 -3.59 -12.00 1.31
N LEU A 25 -2.40 -12.58 1.19
CA LEU A 25 -1.18 -12.06 1.81
C LEU A 25 -0.85 -10.62 1.33
N PRO A 26 -0.76 -10.33 0.01
CA PRO A 26 -0.49 -8.97 -0.46
C PRO A 26 -1.66 -8.00 -0.22
N ASP A 27 -2.91 -8.48 -0.24
CA ASP A 27 -4.08 -7.65 0.01
C ASP A 27 -4.15 -7.19 1.47
N ALA A 28 -3.93 -8.12 2.41
CA ALA A 28 -3.80 -7.81 3.84
C ALA A 28 -2.60 -6.89 4.11
N ALA A 29 -1.44 -7.15 3.50
CA ALA A 29 -0.28 -6.26 3.64
C ALA A 29 -0.56 -4.84 3.08
N ARG A 30 -1.31 -4.72 1.98
CA ARG A 30 -1.69 -3.42 1.38
C ARG A 30 -2.73 -2.66 2.20
N SER A 31 -3.69 -3.34 2.83
CA SER A 31 -4.67 -2.70 3.71
C SER A 31 -4.04 -2.26 5.03
N LEU A 32 -3.27 -3.16 5.66
CA LEU A 32 -2.49 -2.87 6.87
C LEU A 32 -1.45 -1.78 6.62
N GLY A 33 -0.77 -1.77 5.48
CA GLY A 33 0.22 -0.75 5.12
C GLY A 33 -0.40 0.65 4.97
N ARG A 34 -1.62 0.75 4.44
CA ARG A 34 -2.37 2.02 4.39
C ARG A 34 -2.72 2.52 5.79
N SER A 35 -3.23 1.65 6.66
CA SER A 35 -3.55 1.99 8.05
C SER A 35 -2.30 2.38 8.84
N LEU A 36 -1.19 1.64 8.69
CA LEU A 36 0.09 1.94 9.35
C LEU A 36 0.70 3.26 8.86
N ARG A 37 0.54 3.61 7.58
CA ARG A 37 1.03 4.89 7.04
C ARG A 37 0.31 6.08 7.67
N ILE A 38 -1.01 6.00 7.80
CA ILE A 38 -1.82 7.03 8.47
C ILE A 38 -1.44 7.09 9.95
N PHE A 39 -1.38 5.94 10.62
CA PHE A 39 -0.98 5.88 12.02
C PHE A 39 0.43 6.45 12.26
N LYS A 40 1.38 6.18 11.35
CA LYS A 40 2.73 6.72 11.40
C LYS A 40 2.77 8.23 11.20
N SER A 41 1.93 8.80 10.33
CA SER A 41 1.87 10.25 10.15
C SER A 41 1.28 10.95 11.37
N GLU A 42 0.23 10.38 11.96
CA GLU A 42 -0.36 10.91 13.20
C GLU A 42 0.65 10.84 14.37
N ILE A 43 1.35 9.70 14.54
CA ILE A 43 2.39 9.59 15.57
C ILE A 43 3.53 10.58 15.35
N ARG A 44 3.98 10.78 14.09
CA ARG A 44 5.04 11.77 13.81
C ARG A 44 4.61 13.19 14.13
N ALA A 45 3.33 13.53 13.91
CA ALA A 45 2.79 14.84 14.25
C ALA A 45 2.70 15.06 15.78
N LEU A 46 2.59 13.99 16.57
CA LEU A 46 2.62 14.05 18.03
C LEU A 46 4.06 14.11 18.58
N ASP A 47 4.99 13.41 17.93
CA ASP A 47 6.40 13.33 18.34
C ASP A 47 7.22 14.56 17.91
N THR A 48 6.81 15.23 16.84
CA THR A 48 7.47 16.43 16.32
C THR A 48 6.42 17.51 16.04
N ASP A 49 6.54 18.66 16.70
CA ASP A 49 5.78 19.90 16.46
C ASP A 49 6.17 20.53 15.09
N ALA A 50 6.13 19.74 14.00
CA ALA A 50 6.51 20.14 12.66
C ALA A 50 5.46 19.71 11.62
N PRO A 51 5.20 20.53 10.58
CA PRO A 51 4.09 20.27 9.66
C PRO A 51 4.38 19.03 8.80
N ALA A 52 3.50 18.04 8.88
CA ALA A 52 3.52 16.88 8.01
C ALA A 52 3.19 17.28 6.57
N ALA A 53 4.12 17.05 5.63
CA ALA A 53 3.88 17.28 4.21
C ALA A 53 2.75 16.36 3.70
N PRO A 54 1.81 16.86 2.87
CA PRO A 54 0.69 16.09 2.38
C PRO A 54 1.20 15.01 1.42
N GLN A 55 1.27 13.77 1.89
CA GLN A 55 1.56 12.63 1.03
C GLN A 55 0.33 11.72 0.91
N GLY A 56 -0.44 12.01 -0.12
CA GLY A 56 -1.28 11.11 -0.90
C GLY A 56 -1.84 11.93 -2.07
N PRO A 57 -2.25 11.36 -3.22
CA PRO A 57 -2.17 9.98 -3.73
C PRO A 57 -1.56 9.87 -5.16
N ALA A 58 -1.00 8.72 -5.58
CA ALA A 58 -0.90 8.33 -7.00
C ALA A 58 -0.48 6.85 -7.15
N PRO A 59 -0.99 6.07 -8.12
CA PRO A 59 -1.64 6.53 -9.35
C PRO A 59 -3.10 6.11 -9.45
N VAL A 60 -3.92 7.07 -9.88
CA VAL A 60 -5.03 6.83 -10.80
C VAL A 60 -4.48 6.14 -12.06
N ALA A 61 -4.18 4.86 -11.96
CA ALA A 61 -4.07 3.95 -13.09
C ALA A 61 -5.46 3.41 -13.40
N ALA A 62 -6.36 4.33 -13.74
CA ALA A 62 -7.52 4.08 -14.56
C ALA A 62 -7.36 5.02 -15.75
N GLU A 63 -6.68 4.50 -16.78
CA GLU A 63 -7.14 4.58 -18.18
C GLU A 63 -8.58 5.13 -18.32
N VAL A 64 -8.97 6.10 -19.14
CA VAL A 64 -8.46 6.70 -20.40
C VAL A 64 -9.12 8.10 -20.50
N PRO A 65 -8.45 9.13 -21.07
CA PRO A 65 -9.08 10.41 -21.34
C PRO A 65 -10.08 10.29 -22.51
N MET A 66 -11.34 10.67 -22.31
CA MET A 66 -12.22 11.01 -23.43
C MET A 66 -12.95 12.33 -23.13
N PRO A 67 -12.43 13.47 -23.63
CA PRO A 67 -13.12 14.73 -23.62
C PRO A 67 -13.85 14.94 -24.95
N LEU A 68 -15.00 14.29 -25.20
CA LEU A 68 -15.76 14.56 -26.43
C LEU A 68 -17.27 14.40 -26.21
N SER A 69 -17.91 15.46 -25.73
CA SER A 69 -19.16 15.99 -26.29
C SER A 69 -19.58 17.25 -25.53
N VAL A 70 -19.01 18.38 -25.94
CA VAL A 70 -19.64 19.69 -25.71
C VAL A 70 -20.98 19.65 -26.44
N THR A 71 -22.05 19.38 -25.69
CA THR A 71 -23.43 19.57 -26.13
C THR A 71 -23.87 20.97 -25.71
N SER A 72 -23.60 21.98 -26.53
CA SER A 72 -24.31 23.27 -26.47
C SER A 72 -23.97 24.12 -27.69
N ALA A 73 -24.51 23.70 -28.84
CA ALA A 73 -24.92 24.64 -29.87
C ALA A 73 -26.42 24.84 -29.71
N GLN A 74 -26.81 25.76 -28.82
CA GLN A 74 -28.02 26.56 -28.96
C GLN A 74 -27.93 27.78 -28.05
#